data_AF-A0A6A5GQK6-F1
#
_entry.id   AF-A0A6A5GQK6-F1
#
_cell.length_a   1.000
_cell.length_b   1.000
_cell.length_c   1.000
_cell.angle_alpha   90.00
_cell.angle_beta   90.00
_cell.angle_gamma   90.00
#
_symmetry.space_group_name_H-M   'P 1'
#
loop_
_entity.id
_entity.type
_entity.pdbx_description
1 polymer ?
#
loop_
_entity_poly.entity_id
_entity_poly.type
_entity_poly.pdbx_seq_one_letter_code
_entity_poly.pdbx_strand_id
1 'polypeptide(L)'
;MSETVEELVQRAKLAEQAERYDDMAAAMKKVTEQGQELSNEERNLLSVAYKNVVGARRSSWRVISSIEQKTEGSEKKQQLAKEYRLKVEQELNDICQDVLKLLDDFLIVKAGAAESKVFYLKMKGDYYRYLAEVASDERGAVVEKSQKAYQEALDIAKEKMQPTHPIRLGLALNFSVFYYEILNTPEHACQLAKQAFDDAIAELDTLNEDSYKDSTLIMQLLQFRKCALNSVFESPSIFSYPPTFPTYHIHQYSIQHCVMSTGRSSGLRTHQITQDLYHHSVLVVSC
;
A
#
# COMPACT_ATOMS: atom_id res chain seq x y z
N MET A 1 -20.37 27.74 -11.50
CA MET A 1 -20.95 26.97 -10.39
C MET A 1 -19.83 26.13 -9.80
N SER A 2 -19.66 26.12 -8.48
CA SER A 2 -18.74 25.16 -7.83
C SER A 2 -19.32 23.76 -7.99
N GLU A 3 -18.48 22.79 -8.38
CA GLU A 3 -18.88 21.37 -8.46
C GLU A 3 -19.28 20.89 -7.06
N THR A 4 -20.41 20.18 -6.97
CA THR A 4 -20.89 19.56 -5.72
C THR A 4 -20.00 18.37 -5.32
N VAL A 5 -20.02 17.97 -4.04
CA VAL A 5 -19.30 16.76 -3.57
C VAL A 5 -19.77 15.55 -4.36
N GLU A 6 -21.08 15.42 -4.54
CA GLU A 6 -21.70 14.31 -5.24
C GLU A 6 -21.23 14.22 -6.70
N GLU A 7 -21.15 15.34 -7.41
CA GLU A 7 -20.63 15.38 -8.79
C GLU A 7 -19.15 14.98 -8.86
N LEU A 8 -18.34 15.42 -7.89
CA LEU A 8 -16.92 15.07 -7.83
C LEU A 8 -16.72 13.59 -7.52
N VAL A 9 -17.48 13.02 -6.58
CA VAL A 9 -17.43 11.59 -6.24
C VAL A 9 -17.89 10.75 -7.44
N GLN A 10 -18.96 11.15 -8.14
CA GLN A 10 -19.38 10.47 -9.36
C GLN A 10 -18.30 10.52 -10.45
N ARG A 11 -17.62 11.66 -10.61
CA ARG A 11 -16.50 11.77 -11.55
C ARG A 11 -15.33 10.87 -11.14
N ALA A 12 -15.02 10.77 -9.84
CA ALA A 12 -13.97 9.87 -9.37
C ALA A 12 -14.30 8.41 -9.69
N LYS A 13 -15.55 7.97 -9.50
CA LYS A 13 -16.02 6.62 -9.87
C LYS A 13 -15.93 6.35 -11.37
N LEU A 14 -16.28 7.33 -12.21
CA LEU A 14 -16.12 7.22 -13.67
C LEU A 14 -14.63 7.14 -14.06
N ALA A 15 -13.78 7.94 -13.42
CA ALA A 15 -12.34 7.92 -13.65
C ALA A 15 -11.70 6.58 -13.22
N GLU A 16 -12.15 6.00 -12.11
CA GLU A 16 -11.74 4.67 -11.66
C GLU A 16 -12.08 3.58 -12.69
N GLN A 17 -13.32 3.57 -13.21
CA GLN A 17 -13.76 2.62 -14.24
C GLN A 17 -12.98 2.78 -15.55
N ALA A 18 -12.50 3.99 -15.83
CA ALA A 18 -11.68 4.29 -17.00
C ALA A 18 -10.16 4.16 -16.73
N GLU A 19 -9.76 3.71 -15.52
CA GLU A 19 -8.36 3.61 -15.07
C GLU A 19 -7.58 4.93 -15.18
N ARG A 20 -8.28 6.08 -15.15
CA ARG A 20 -7.69 7.42 -15.18
C ARG A 20 -7.44 7.93 -13.76
N TYR A 21 -6.50 7.29 -13.08
CA TYR A 21 -6.26 7.54 -11.65
C TYR A 21 -5.77 8.96 -11.33
N ASP A 22 -5.08 9.64 -12.25
CA ASP A 22 -4.71 11.05 -12.09
C ASP A 22 -5.96 11.96 -12.02
N ASP A 23 -6.97 11.72 -12.87
CA ASP A 23 -8.25 12.43 -12.84
C ASP A 23 -9.04 12.10 -11.57
N MET A 24 -9.01 10.82 -11.17
CA MET A 24 -9.64 10.34 -9.93
C MET A 24 -9.04 11.05 -8.71
N ALA A 25 -7.71 11.16 -8.64
CA ALA A 25 -7.01 11.82 -7.54
C ALA A 25 -7.33 13.32 -7.50
N ALA A 26 -7.38 13.99 -8.67
CA ALA A 26 -7.76 15.39 -8.74
C ALA A 26 -9.21 15.65 -8.27
N ALA A 27 -10.15 14.76 -8.60
CA ALA A 27 -11.52 14.85 -8.12
C ALA A 27 -11.61 14.63 -6.59
N MET A 28 -10.95 13.59 -6.08
CA MET A 28 -10.96 13.28 -4.65
C MET A 28 -10.20 14.30 -3.79
N LYS A 29 -9.17 14.94 -4.34
CA LYS A 29 -8.50 16.10 -3.74
C LYS A 29 -9.49 17.23 -3.48
N LYS A 30 -10.27 17.60 -4.50
CA LYS A 30 -11.31 18.63 -4.37
C LYS A 30 -12.36 18.25 -3.32
N VAL A 31 -12.82 16.99 -3.30
CA VAL A 31 -13.77 16.50 -2.27
C VAL A 31 -13.19 16.70 -0.87
N THR A 32 -11.92 16.33 -0.67
CA THR A 32 -11.23 16.46 0.62
C THR A 32 -11.08 17.92 1.05
N GLU A 33 -10.74 18.80 0.10
CA GLU A 33 -10.55 20.24 0.36
C GLU A 33 -11.85 20.99 0.67
N GLN A 34 -13.03 20.43 0.37
CA GLN A 34 -14.32 20.99 0.84
C GLN A 34 -14.49 20.89 2.36
N GLY A 35 -13.65 20.10 3.03
CA GLY A 35 -13.50 20.16 4.48
C GLY A 35 -14.57 19.43 5.28
N GLN A 36 -15.37 18.57 4.67
CA GLN A 36 -16.20 17.62 5.39
C GLN A 36 -15.39 16.35 5.73
N GLU A 37 -15.81 15.60 6.75
CA GLU A 37 -15.22 14.29 7.03
C GLU A 37 -15.62 13.31 5.91
N LEU A 38 -14.65 12.59 5.36
CA LEU A 38 -14.91 11.62 4.31
C LEU A 38 -15.65 10.40 4.88
N SER A 39 -16.69 9.98 4.17
CA SER A 39 -17.32 8.68 4.38
C SER A 39 -16.34 7.53 4.07
N ASN A 40 -16.71 6.30 4.47
CA ASN A 40 -15.91 5.11 4.17
C ASN A 40 -15.67 4.94 2.67
N GLU A 41 -16.71 5.18 1.84
CA GLU A 41 -16.60 5.07 0.39
C GLU A 41 -15.64 6.13 -0.18
N GLU A 42 -15.78 7.39 0.23
CA GLU A 42 -14.93 8.48 -0.25
C GLU A 42 -13.48 8.30 0.17
N ARG A 43 -13.23 7.88 1.40
CA ARG A 43 -11.89 7.54 1.90
C ARG A 43 -11.26 6.41 1.08
N ASN A 44 -12.03 5.39 0.74
CA ASN A 44 -11.56 4.29 -0.09
C ASN A 44 -11.20 4.78 -1.51
N LEU A 45 -12.06 5.60 -2.12
CA LEU A 45 -11.79 6.20 -3.44
C LEU A 45 -10.52 7.06 -3.42
N LEU A 46 -10.35 7.91 -2.41
CA LEU A 46 -9.15 8.74 -2.23
C LEU A 46 -7.89 7.86 -2.18
N SER A 47 -7.92 6.78 -1.38
CA SER A 47 -6.78 5.89 -1.23
C SER A 47 -6.46 5.15 -2.54
N VAL A 48 -7.48 4.58 -3.21
CA VAL A 48 -7.31 3.89 -4.50
C VAL A 48 -6.72 4.82 -5.55
N ALA A 49 -7.21 6.06 -5.63
CA ALA A 49 -6.73 7.04 -6.58
C ALA A 49 -5.22 7.31 -6.41
N TYR A 50 -4.82 7.77 -5.23
CA TYR A 50 -3.43 8.16 -5.00
C TYR A 50 -2.48 6.97 -4.98
N LYS A 51 -2.90 5.79 -4.51
CA LYS A 51 -2.11 4.54 -4.58
C LYS A 51 -1.73 4.21 -6.02
N ASN A 52 -2.68 4.26 -6.94
CA ASN A 52 -2.42 3.93 -8.34
C ASN A 52 -1.54 5.00 -9.02
N VAL A 53 -1.79 6.28 -8.72
CA VAL A 53 -0.96 7.39 -9.23
C VAL A 53 0.49 7.25 -8.76
N VAL A 54 0.74 7.11 -7.46
CA VAL A 54 2.10 6.99 -6.91
C VAL A 54 2.75 5.65 -7.30
N GLY A 55 1.98 4.57 -7.37
CA GLY A 55 2.45 3.25 -7.76
C GLY A 55 3.02 3.22 -9.18
N ALA A 56 2.34 3.88 -10.13
CA ALA A 56 2.84 4.04 -11.49
C ALA A 56 4.18 4.78 -11.52
N ARG A 57 4.31 5.91 -10.81
CA ARG A 57 5.55 6.71 -10.77
C ARG A 57 6.69 5.96 -10.08
N ARG A 58 6.42 5.23 -8.99
CA ARG A 58 7.41 4.35 -8.33
C ARG A 58 7.91 3.26 -9.26
N SER A 59 7.02 2.62 -10.02
CA SER A 59 7.40 1.60 -11.01
C SER A 59 8.30 2.18 -12.10
N SER A 60 7.90 3.31 -12.68
CA SER A 60 8.71 4.05 -13.65
C SER A 60 10.08 4.42 -13.07
N TRP A 61 10.12 4.95 -11.86
CA TRP A 61 11.36 5.33 -11.19
C TRP A 61 12.34 4.17 -11.02
N ARG A 62 11.85 2.99 -10.59
CA ARG A 62 12.72 1.79 -10.45
C ARG A 62 13.31 1.35 -11.78
N VAL A 63 12.50 1.35 -12.84
CA VAL A 63 12.96 0.97 -14.19
C VAL A 63 14.04 1.94 -14.67
N ILE A 64 13.79 3.25 -14.57
CA ILE A 64 14.74 4.27 -15.03
C ILE A 64 16.01 4.25 -14.18
N SER A 65 15.90 4.10 -12.86
CA SER A 65 17.06 3.96 -11.98
C SER A 65 17.90 2.73 -12.33
N SER A 66 17.29 1.60 -12.66
CA SER A 66 18.03 0.43 -13.13
C SER A 66 18.70 0.65 -14.48
N ILE A 67 18.09 1.40 -15.39
CA ILE A 67 18.69 1.75 -16.69
C ILE A 67 19.89 2.68 -16.49
N GLU A 68 19.76 3.71 -15.65
CA GLU A 68 20.84 4.63 -15.31
C GLU A 68 22.06 3.88 -14.75
N GLN A 69 21.85 2.94 -13.82
CA GLN A 69 22.92 2.12 -13.23
C GLN A 69 23.60 1.19 -14.23
N LYS A 70 22.86 0.64 -15.21
CA LYS A 70 23.39 -0.32 -16.21
C LYS A 70 24.03 0.34 -17.43
N THR A 71 23.86 1.65 -17.58
CA THR A 71 24.38 2.39 -18.74
C THR A 71 25.85 2.74 -18.50
N GLU A 72 26.72 1.74 -18.60
CA GLU A 72 28.18 1.92 -18.54
C GLU A 72 28.75 2.28 -19.92
N GLY A 73 29.80 3.11 -19.97
CA GLY A 73 30.56 3.39 -21.19
C GLY A 73 29.96 4.41 -22.17
N SER A 74 28.83 5.05 -21.84
CA SER A 74 28.26 6.15 -22.64
C SER A 74 27.73 7.28 -21.76
N GLU A 75 28.58 8.29 -21.51
CA GLU A 75 28.26 9.46 -20.68
C GLU A 75 26.96 10.15 -21.12
N LYS A 76 26.73 10.28 -22.43
CA LYS A 76 25.52 10.91 -22.96
C LYS A 76 24.24 10.13 -22.60
N LYS A 77 24.27 8.79 -22.69
CA LYS A 77 23.09 7.97 -22.34
C LYS A 77 22.85 7.96 -20.84
N GLN A 78 23.92 7.91 -20.04
CA GLN A 78 23.84 7.98 -18.58
C GLN A 78 23.23 9.32 -18.13
N GLN A 79 23.67 10.44 -18.73
CA GLN A 79 23.13 11.77 -18.43
C GLN A 79 21.63 11.88 -18.77
N LEU A 80 21.20 11.37 -19.93
CA LEU A 80 19.78 11.36 -20.31
C LEU A 80 18.94 10.51 -19.35
N ALA A 81 19.44 9.34 -18.92
CA ALA A 81 18.74 8.49 -17.95
C ALA A 81 18.61 9.19 -16.59
N LYS A 82 19.67 9.86 -16.13
CA LYS A 82 19.68 10.64 -14.89
C LYS A 82 18.69 11.79 -14.92
N GLU A 83 18.67 12.59 -15.98
CA GLU A 83 17.72 13.70 -16.14
C GLU A 83 16.27 13.21 -16.11
N TYR A 84 16.00 12.08 -16.76
CA TYR A 84 14.66 11.50 -16.76
C TYR A 84 14.29 10.90 -15.40
N ARG A 85 15.24 10.26 -14.68
CA ARG A 85 15.02 9.81 -13.30
C ARG A 85 14.62 10.98 -12.41
N LEU A 86 15.38 12.08 -12.44
CA LEU A 86 15.11 13.28 -11.63
C LEU A 86 13.73 13.87 -11.92
N LYS A 87 13.28 13.85 -13.18
CA LYS A 87 11.92 14.27 -13.52
C LYS A 87 10.86 13.39 -12.84
N VAL A 88 11.02 12.07 -12.90
CA VAL A 88 10.08 11.13 -12.24
C VAL A 88 10.12 11.29 -10.72
N GLU A 89 11.29 11.56 -10.13
CA GLU A 89 11.42 11.85 -8.70
C GLU A 89 10.65 13.10 -8.28
N GLN A 90 10.73 14.17 -9.08
CA GLN A 90 9.97 15.39 -8.81
C GLN A 90 8.47 15.11 -8.85
N GLU A 91 7.98 14.41 -9.89
CA GLU A 91 6.56 14.03 -9.98
C GLU A 91 6.12 13.21 -8.76
N LEU A 92 6.92 12.24 -8.33
CA LEU A 92 6.64 11.42 -7.15
C LEU A 92 6.62 12.27 -5.88
N ASN A 93 7.58 13.18 -5.72
CA ASN A 93 7.64 14.08 -4.57
C ASN A 93 6.40 14.96 -4.51
N ASP A 94 6.02 15.59 -5.61
CA ASP A 94 4.83 16.45 -5.70
C ASP A 94 3.56 15.68 -5.30
N ILE A 95 3.38 14.45 -5.82
CA ILE A 95 2.25 13.59 -5.45
C ILE A 95 2.27 13.28 -3.95
N CYS A 96 3.42 12.95 -3.37
CA CYS A 96 3.53 12.61 -1.96
C CYS A 96 3.25 13.82 -1.07
N GLN A 97 3.80 15.00 -1.39
CA GLN A 97 3.55 16.23 -0.63
C GLN A 97 2.08 16.64 -0.71
N ASP A 98 1.44 16.49 -1.86
CA ASP A 98 0.01 16.74 -2.01
C ASP A 98 -0.82 15.88 -1.05
N VAL A 99 -0.54 14.58 -0.96
CA VAL A 99 -1.25 13.68 -0.04
C VAL A 99 -0.94 14.01 1.41
N LEU A 100 0.33 14.24 1.76
CA LEU A 100 0.74 14.59 3.11
C LEU A 100 0.04 15.87 3.60
N LYS A 101 -0.12 16.86 2.72
CA LYS A 101 -0.87 18.08 3.00
C LYS A 101 -2.35 17.79 3.24
N LEU A 102 -2.99 16.97 2.40
CA LEU A 102 -4.40 16.58 2.62
C LEU A 102 -4.58 15.87 3.97
N LEU A 103 -3.64 15.00 4.33
CA LEU A 103 -3.66 14.26 5.59
C LEU A 103 -3.55 15.22 6.79
N ASP A 104 -2.61 16.15 6.75
CA ASP A 104 -2.33 17.05 7.88
C ASP A 104 -3.35 18.17 8.02
N ASP A 105 -3.82 18.76 6.92
CA ASP A 105 -4.69 19.94 6.95
C ASP A 105 -6.19 19.57 7.06
N PHE A 106 -6.60 18.40 6.54
CA PHE A 106 -8.02 18.06 6.39
C PHE A 106 -8.44 16.77 7.07
N LEU A 107 -7.66 15.68 6.95
CA LEU A 107 -8.13 14.33 7.28
C LEU A 107 -7.83 13.93 8.73
N ILE A 108 -6.56 13.98 9.16
CA ILE A 108 -6.15 13.54 10.50
C ILE A 108 -6.79 14.42 11.58
N VAL A 109 -6.87 15.73 11.35
CA VAL A 109 -7.44 16.68 12.31
C VAL A 109 -8.94 16.51 12.51
N LYS A 110 -9.65 15.88 11.56
CA LYS A 110 -11.10 15.62 11.63
C LYS A 110 -11.45 14.19 12.00
N ALA A 111 -10.49 13.27 11.99
CA ALA A 111 -10.73 11.87 12.28
C ALA A 111 -11.12 11.67 13.76
N GLY A 112 -12.43 11.54 14.02
CA GLY A 112 -12.95 11.31 15.36
C GLY A 112 -12.83 9.86 15.82
N ALA A 113 -12.99 8.90 14.90
CA ALA A 113 -12.88 7.48 15.18
C ALA A 113 -11.43 6.98 15.15
N ALA A 114 -11.10 6.04 16.05
CA ALA A 114 -9.77 5.43 16.10
C ALA A 114 -9.39 4.75 14.76
N GLU A 115 -10.33 4.05 14.13
CA GLU A 115 -10.12 3.41 12.83
C GLU A 115 -9.72 4.40 11.73
N SER A 116 -10.44 5.53 11.61
CA SER A 116 -10.12 6.58 10.64
C SER A 116 -8.78 7.23 10.93
N LYS A 117 -8.47 7.48 12.21
CA LYS A 117 -7.20 8.07 12.60
C LYS A 117 -6.01 7.15 12.29
N VAL A 118 -6.12 5.86 12.62
CA VAL A 118 -5.10 4.85 12.29
C VAL A 118 -4.93 4.72 10.78
N PHE A 119 -6.03 4.71 10.03
CA PHE A 119 -5.99 4.66 8.57
C PHE A 119 -5.18 5.82 7.97
N TYR A 120 -5.47 7.06 8.38
CA TYR A 120 -4.77 8.25 7.86
C TYR A 120 -3.32 8.34 8.33
N LEU A 121 -3.01 7.98 9.58
CA LEU A 121 -1.63 7.96 10.08
C LEU A 121 -0.79 6.88 9.38
N LYS A 122 -1.37 5.72 9.10
CA LYS A 122 -0.74 4.68 8.30
C LYS A 122 -0.43 5.17 6.89
N MET A 123 -1.42 5.78 6.23
CA MET A 123 -1.25 6.41 4.93
C MET A 123 -0.12 7.46 4.97
N LYS A 124 -0.08 8.32 6.00
CA LYS A 124 1.01 9.29 6.23
C LYS A 124 2.38 8.61 6.29
N GLY A 125 2.48 7.49 7.02
CA GLY A 125 3.69 6.66 7.08
C GLY A 125 4.12 6.15 5.71
N ASP A 126 3.17 5.65 4.90
CA ASP A 126 3.43 5.17 3.54
C ASP A 126 3.94 6.25 2.59
N TYR A 127 3.36 7.45 2.59
CA TYR A 127 3.82 8.53 1.71
C TYR A 127 5.20 9.06 2.12
N TYR A 128 5.51 9.14 3.42
CA TYR A 128 6.89 9.41 3.86
C TYR A 128 7.84 8.27 3.48
N ARG A 129 7.39 7.01 3.54
CA ARG A 129 8.20 5.87 3.08
C ARG A 129 8.51 6.00 1.58
N TYR A 130 7.54 6.36 0.75
CA TYR A 130 7.76 6.58 -0.69
C TYR A 130 8.75 7.73 -0.96
N LEU A 131 8.69 8.81 -0.19
CA LEU A 131 9.69 9.88 -0.26
C LEU A 131 11.08 9.37 0.15
N ALA A 132 11.18 8.54 1.19
CA ALA A 132 12.45 7.99 1.66
C ALA A 132 13.09 7.00 0.67
N GLU A 133 12.30 6.37 -0.22
CA GLU A 133 12.80 5.49 -1.28
C GLU A 133 13.58 6.24 -2.36
N VAL A 134 13.16 7.47 -2.68
CA VAL A 134 13.78 8.29 -3.76
C VAL A 134 14.69 9.40 -3.23
N ALA A 135 14.62 9.70 -1.93
CA ALA A 135 15.44 10.74 -1.31
C ALA A 135 16.93 10.40 -1.38
N SER A 136 17.70 11.29 -2.01
CA SER A 136 19.16 11.30 -1.98
C SER A 136 19.66 12.14 -0.80
N ASP A 137 19.20 13.38 -0.74
CA ASP A 137 19.44 14.31 0.37
C ASP A 137 18.29 14.27 1.40
N GLU A 138 18.56 14.59 2.66
CA GLU A 138 17.57 14.65 3.77
C GLU A 138 16.81 13.34 4.09
N ARG A 139 17.23 12.20 3.54
CA ARG A 139 16.61 10.89 3.76
C ARG A 139 16.35 10.59 5.25
N GLY A 140 17.29 10.93 6.13
CA GLY A 140 17.15 10.71 7.58
C GLY A 140 15.91 11.37 8.20
N ALA A 141 15.62 12.62 7.85
CA ALA A 141 14.47 13.35 8.38
C ALA A 141 13.13 12.78 7.85
N VAL A 142 13.10 12.35 6.59
CA VAL A 142 11.91 11.72 5.98
C VAL A 142 11.64 10.35 6.61
N VAL A 143 12.70 9.55 6.84
CA VAL A 143 12.63 8.26 7.51
C VAL A 143 12.07 8.39 8.92
N GLU A 144 12.56 9.37 9.70
CA GLU A 144 12.06 9.64 11.06
C GLU A 144 10.57 10.00 11.05
N LYS A 145 10.13 10.83 10.11
CA LYS A 145 8.71 11.19 9.94
C LYS A 145 7.84 9.97 9.60
N SER A 146 8.31 9.09 8.71
CA SER A 146 7.62 7.84 8.37
C SER A 146 7.48 6.93 9.60
N GLN A 147 8.59 6.70 10.31
CA GLN A 147 8.62 5.87 11.52
C GLN A 147 7.68 6.41 12.59
N LYS A 148 7.70 7.72 12.84
CA LYS A 148 6.84 8.37 13.82
C LYS A 148 5.36 8.18 13.49
N ALA A 149 4.97 8.34 12.21
CA ALA A 149 3.59 8.17 11.78
C ALA A 149 3.12 6.71 11.94
N TYR A 150 3.93 5.73 11.56
CA TYR A 150 3.59 4.32 11.77
C TYR A 150 3.53 3.95 13.26
N GLN A 151 4.44 4.47 14.09
CA GLN A 151 4.45 4.19 15.52
C GLN A 151 3.20 4.77 16.20
N GLU A 152 2.84 6.01 15.90
CA GLU A 152 1.61 6.62 16.42
C GLU A 152 0.36 5.84 16.00
N ALA A 153 0.30 5.39 14.74
CA ALA A 153 -0.78 4.53 14.26
C ALA A 153 -0.82 3.19 15.02
N LEU A 154 0.34 2.60 15.31
CA LEU A 154 0.45 1.29 15.95
C LEU A 154 0.01 1.35 17.41
N ASP A 155 0.39 2.41 18.11
CA ASP A 155 0.02 2.63 19.51
C ASP A 155 -1.50 2.77 19.65
N ILE A 156 -2.13 3.59 18.80
CA ILE A 156 -3.59 3.74 18.77
C ILE A 156 -4.27 2.42 18.39
N ALA A 157 -3.76 1.70 17.39
CA ALA A 157 -4.34 0.43 16.95
C ALA A 157 -4.27 -0.66 18.04
N LYS A 158 -3.16 -0.73 18.80
CA LYS A 158 -3.02 -1.67 19.91
C LYS A 158 -3.99 -1.38 21.05
N GLU A 159 -4.26 -0.10 21.33
CA GLU A 159 -5.16 0.30 22.40
C GLU A 159 -6.65 0.17 22.02
N LYS A 160 -7.01 0.46 20.77
CA LYS A 160 -8.41 0.68 20.37
C LYS A 160 -8.97 -0.34 19.38
N MET A 161 -8.16 -1.24 18.83
CA MET A 161 -8.57 -2.15 17.75
C MET A 161 -8.21 -3.60 18.06
N GLN A 162 -9.06 -4.54 17.67
CA GLN A 162 -8.79 -5.97 17.82
C GLN A 162 -7.58 -6.38 16.95
N PRO A 163 -6.74 -7.34 17.40
CA PRO A 163 -5.62 -7.88 16.62
C PRO A 163 -6.00 -8.37 15.21
N THR A 164 -7.21 -8.88 15.04
CA THR A 164 -7.76 -9.35 13.76
C THR A 164 -8.24 -8.23 12.84
N HIS A 165 -8.33 -6.99 13.33
CA HIS A 165 -8.90 -5.89 12.55
C HIS A 165 -8.07 -5.62 11.28
N PRO A 166 -8.68 -5.56 10.06
CA PRO A 166 -7.95 -5.43 8.80
C PRO A 166 -7.00 -4.23 8.72
N ILE A 167 -7.42 -3.04 9.17
CA ILE A 167 -6.57 -1.85 9.23
C ILE A 167 -5.33 -2.07 10.13
N ARG A 168 -5.48 -2.72 11.29
CA ARG A 168 -4.37 -3.00 12.22
C ARG A 168 -3.39 -4.01 11.63
N LEU A 169 -3.90 -5.06 11.00
CA LEU A 169 -3.08 -6.05 10.30
C LEU A 169 -2.33 -5.44 9.11
N GLY A 170 -3.01 -4.63 8.30
CA GLY A 170 -2.38 -3.91 7.20
C GLY A 170 -1.32 -2.91 7.70
N LEU A 171 -1.52 -2.27 8.85
CA LEU A 171 -0.52 -1.41 9.48
C LEU A 171 0.74 -2.19 9.84
N ALA A 172 0.60 -3.33 10.51
CA ALA A 172 1.73 -4.18 10.85
C ALA A 172 2.48 -4.65 9.59
N LEU A 173 1.74 -4.99 8.54
CA LEU A 173 2.29 -5.39 7.25
C LEU A 173 3.14 -4.29 6.60
N ASN A 174 2.66 -3.04 6.54
CA ASN A 174 3.42 -1.94 5.93
C ASN A 174 4.59 -1.51 6.81
N PHE A 175 4.40 -1.48 8.12
CA PHE A 175 5.46 -1.11 9.03
C PHE A 175 6.59 -2.16 9.04
N SER A 176 6.29 -3.44 8.84
CA SER A 176 7.33 -4.46 8.63
C SER A 176 8.12 -4.22 7.34
N VAL A 177 7.47 -3.77 6.24
CA VAL A 177 8.20 -3.36 5.02
C VAL A 177 9.14 -2.23 5.31
N PHE A 178 8.67 -1.22 6.04
CA PHE A 178 9.48 -0.07 6.39
C PHE A 178 10.75 -0.49 7.16
N TYR A 179 10.62 -1.35 8.17
CA TYR A 179 11.78 -1.88 8.90
C TYR A 179 12.75 -2.64 7.99
N TYR A 180 12.24 -3.40 7.01
CA TYR A 180 13.06 -4.19 6.10
C TYR A 180 13.72 -3.32 5.00
N GLU A 181 12.92 -2.62 4.20
CA GLU A 181 13.36 -1.92 2.99
C GLU A 181 14.01 -0.57 3.29
N ILE A 182 13.60 0.12 4.36
CA ILE A 182 14.05 1.50 4.63
C ILE A 182 15.10 1.54 5.74
N LEU A 183 14.82 0.91 6.89
CA LEU A 183 15.74 0.90 8.03
C LEU A 183 16.79 -0.22 7.95
N ASN A 184 16.63 -1.18 7.04
CA ASN A 184 17.53 -2.33 6.89
C ASN A 184 17.73 -3.11 8.21
N THR A 185 16.64 -3.28 8.97
CA THR A 185 16.58 -4.05 10.22
C THR A 185 15.62 -5.23 10.06
N PRO A 186 16.02 -6.29 9.33
CA PRO A 186 15.14 -7.40 8.98
C PRO A 186 14.64 -8.20 10.19
N GLU A 187 15.41 -8.25 11.28
CA GLU A 187 15.03 -8.95 12.51
C GLU A 187 13.79 -8.29 13.14
N HIS A 188 13.79 -6.95 13.23
CA HIS A 188 12.63 -6.19 13.72
C HIS A 188 11.43 -6.35 12.79
N ALA A 189 11.64 -6.34 11.47
CA ALA A 189 10.56 -6.57 10.51
C ALA A 189 9.90 -7.95 10.72
N CYS A 190 10.71 -9.00 10.89
CA CYS A 190 10.21 -10.36 11.14
C CYS A 190 9.49 -10.47 12.47
N GLN A 191 10.05 -9.88 13.54
CA GLN A 191 9.40 -9.86 14.86
C GLN A 191 8.03 -9.18 14.82
N LEU A 192 7.92 -8.02 14.17
CA LEU A 192 6.66 -7.29 14.05
C LEU A 192 5.62 -8.10 13.26
N ALA A 193 6.01 -8.66 12.11
CA ALA A 193 5.10 -9.48 11.29
C ALA A 193 4.67 -10.76 12.01
N LYS A 194 5.59 -11.41 12.73
CA LYS A 194 5.31 -12.60 13.54
C LYS A 194 4.34 -12.29 14.67
N GLN A 195 4.59 -11.23 15.44
CA GLN A 195 3.71 -10.85 16.56
C GLN A 195 2.30 -10.55 16.06
N ALA A 196 2.15 -9.76 15.00
CA ALA A 196 0.83 -9.45 14.43
C ALA A 196 0.09 -10.70 13.93
N PHE A 197 0.81 -11.65 13.33
CA PHE A 197 0.23 -12.91 12.88
C PHE A 197 -0.20 -13.80 14.06
N ASP A 198 0.68 -13.98 15.04
CA ASP A 198 0.43 -14.83 16.20
C ASP A 198 -0.72 -14.26 17.06
N ASP A 199 -0.78 -12.93 17.26
CA ASP A 199 -1.89 -12.24 17.95
C ASP A 199 -3.23 -12.43 17.22
N ALA A 200 -3.23 -12.34 15.89
CA ALA A 200 -4.45 -12.49 15.10
C ALA A 200 -4.95 -13.94 15.04
N ILE A 201 -4.04 -14.92 15.01
CA ILE A 201 -4.40 -16.35 15.10
C ILE A 201 -5.10 -16.64 16.44
N ALA A 202 -4.62 -16.06 17.54
CA ALA A 202 -5.18 -16.31 18.87
C ALA A 202 -6.64 -15.88 19.01
N GLU A 203 -7.10 -14.95 18.18
CA GLU A 203 -8.46 -14.39 18.22
C GLU A 203 -9.28 -14.72 16.95
N LEU A 204 -8.74 -15.53 16.03
CA LEU A 204 -9.35 -15.78 14.73
C LEU A 204 -10.72 -16.46 14.84
N ASP A 205 -10.89 -17.34 15.83
CA ASP A 205 -12.13 -18.10 16.08
C ASP A 205 -13.30 -17.21 16.53
N THR A 206 -13.05 -15.93 16.83
CA THR A 206 -14.07 -14.96 17.27
C THR A 206 -14.73 -14.20 16.12
N LEU A 207 -14.21 -14.34 14.89
CA LEU A 207 -14.67 -13.58 13.73
C LEU A 207 -15.94 -14.15 13.09
N ASN A 208 -16.76 -13.26 12.53
CA ASN A 208 -17.82 -13.64 11.60
C ASN A 208 -17.26 -13.93 10.19
N GLU A 209 -18.05 -14.57 9.33
CA GLU A 209 -17.59 -15.08 8.03
C GLU A 209 -17.01 -13.99 7.10
N ASP A 210 -17.59 -12.79 7.08
CA ASP A 210 -17.11 -11.69 6.23
C ASP A 210 -15.79 -11.09 6.77
N SER A 211 -15.70 -10.86 8.08
CA SER A 211 -14.47 -10.37 8.72
C SER A 211 -13.34 -11.39 8.65
N TYR A 212 -13.67 -12.68 8.64
CA TYR A 212 -12.72 -13.78 8.51
C TYR A 212 -12.02 -13.76 7.15
N LYS A 213 -12.76 -13.50 6.05
CA LYS A 213 -12.18 -13.45 4.69
C LYS A 213 -11.15 -12.33 4.56
N ASP A 214 -11.47 -11.13 5.04
CA ASP A 214 -10.55 -9.98 4.97
C ASP A 214 -9.31 -10.18 5.85
N SER A 215 -9.50 -10.68 7.07
CA SER A 215 -8.41 -10.88 8.01
C SER A 215 -7.45 -11.98 7.54
N THR A 216 -7.98 -13.11 7.06
CA THR A 216 -7.16 -14.24 6.61
C THR A 216 -6.33 -13.91 5.36
N LEU A 217 -6.85 -13.07 4.46
CA LEU A 217 -6.09 -12.61 3.30
C LEU A 217 -4.84 -11.81 3.69
N ILE A 218 -4.92 -10.99 4.74
CA ILE A 218 -3.76 -10.25 5.26
C ILE A 218 -2.79 -11.17 5.95
N MET A 219 -3.33 -12.07 6.77
CA MET A 219 -2.53 -13.02 7.53
C MET A 219 -1.72 -13.91 6.59
N GLN A 220 -2.26 -14.30 5.43
CA GLN A 220 -1.52 -15.00 4.38
C GLN A 220 -0.34 -14.19 3.84
N LEU A 221 -0.49 -12.87 3.67
CA LEU A 221 0.58 -12.00 3.21
C LEU A 221 1.64 -11.74 4.28
N LEU A 222 1.22 -11.60 5.55
CA LEU A 222 2.12 -11.57 6.70
C LEU A 222 2.91 -12.88 6.81
N GLN A 223 2.25 -14.03 6.59
CA GLN A 223 2.89 -15.34 6.60
C GLN A 223 3.89 -15.49 5.44
N PHE A 224 3.52 -15.10 4.22
CA PHE A 224 4.43 -15.11 3.08
C PHE A 224 5.67 -14.27 3.37
N ARG A 225 5.50 -13.08 3.95
CA ARG A 225 6.63 -12.22 4.32
C ARG A 225 7.45 -12.76 5.48
N LYS A 226 6.83 -13.31 6.54
CA LYS A 226 7.55 -14.01 7.62
C LYS A 226 8.45 -15.10 7.07
N CYS A 227 7.97 -15.90 6.12
CA CYS A 227 8.74 -16.94 5.46
C CYS A 227 9.86 -16.37 4.57
N ALA A 228 9.56 -15.35 3.75
CA ALA A 228 10.56 -14.70 2.89
C ALA A 228 11.69 -14.06 3.71
N LEU A 229 11.35 -13.37 4.81
CA LEU A 229 12.31 -12.77 5.73
C LEU A 229 13.18 -13.83 6.41
N ASN A 230 12.61 -14.95 6.85
CA ASN A 230 13.37 -16.04 7.46
C ASN A 230 14.25 -16.79 6.45
N SER A 231 13.82 -16.92 5.19
CA SER A 231 14.59 -17.62 4.14
C SER A 231 15.88 -16.91 3.70
N VAL A 232 16.04 -15.62 4.03
CA VAL A 232 17.31 -14.90 3.87
C VAL A 232 18.30 -15.25 5.00
N PHE A 233 17.81 -15.77 6.14
CA PHE A 233 18.60 -16.09 7.32
C PHE A 233 18.85 -17.59 7.54
N GLU A 234 18.07 -18.48 6.93
CA GLU A 234 18.24 -19.94 7.07
C GLU A 234 18.54 -20.62 5.74
N SER A 235 19.76 -21.15 5.61
CA SER A 235 20.06 -22.27 4.70
C SER A 235 19.18 -23.49 5.04
N PRO A 236 18.83 -24.32 4.05
CA PRO A 236 17.64 -25.17 4.12
C PRO A 236 17.89 -26.42 4.95
N SER A 237 17.32 -26.47 6.15
CA SER A 237 17.05 -27.74 6.81
C SER A 237 15.77 -27.66 7.64
N ILE A 238 14.74 -28.32 7.11
CA ILE A 238 13.65 -28.98 7.83
C ILE A 238 12.50 -28.04 8.27
N PHE A 239 11.48 -27.92 7.41
CA PHE A 239 10.10 -27.72 7.86
C PHE A 239 9.29 -28.96 7.50
N SER A 240 8.99 -29.75 8.52
CA SER A 240 8.05 -30.89 8.48
C SER A 240 6.90 -30.57 9.42
N TYR A 241 5.77 -30.06 8.93
CA TYR A 241 4.49 -30.05 9.64
C TYR A 241 3.31 -30.18 8.65
N PRO A 242 2.14 -30.69 9.09
CA PRO A 242 1.33 -31.67 8.35
C PRO A 242 0.30 -31.05 7.40
N PRO A 243 -0.25 -31.85 6.45
CA PRO A 243 -1.08 -31.34 5.37
C PRO A 243 -2.56 -31.37 5.76
N THR A 244 -3.10 -30.27 6.29
CA THR A 244 -4.56 -30.05 6.28
C THR A 244 -4.88 -28.56 6.12
N PHE A 245 -4.52 -28.00 4.97
CA PHE A 245 -5.20 -26.83 4.42
C PHE A 245 -5.52 -27.14 2.95
N PRO A 246 -6.75 -26.87 2.48
CA PRO A 246 -7.11 -27.14 1.09
C PRO A 246 -6.21 -26.30 0.19
N THR A 247 -5.36 -26.98 -0.56
CA THR A 247 -4.49 -26.42 -1.58
C THR A 247 -5.36 -25.83 -2.70
N TYR A 248 -5.72 -24.56 -2.57
CA TYR A 248 -5.99 -23.74 -3.73
C TYR A 248 -4.64 -23.43 -4.34
N HIS A 249 -4.38 -23.99 -5.54
CA HIS A 249 -3.23 -23.68 -6.36
C HIS A 249 -3.16 -22.17 -6.61
N ILE A 250 -2.38 -21.45 -5.80
CA ILE A 250 -1.97 -20.09 -6.10
C ILE A 250 -0.86 -20.24 -7.14
N HIS A 251 -1.24 -20.12 -8.40
CA HIS A 251 -0.28 -19.88 -9.49
C HIS A 251 0.63 -18.74 -9.06
N GLN A 252 1.94 -18.98 -9.18
CA GLN A 252 3.00 -17.99 -9.04
C GLN A 252 2.63 -16.68 -9.74
N TYR A 253 2.16 -15.70 -8.97
CA TYR A 253 2.18 -14.31 -9.41
C TYR A 253 3.61 -13.80 -9.23
N SER A 254 4.47 -14.25 -10.15
CA SER A 254 5.63 -13.48 -10.52
C SER A 254 5.11 -12.19 -11.15
N ILE A 255 5.38 -11.06 -10.51
CA ILE A 255 5.12 -9.73 -11.04
C ILE A 255 6.11 -9.52 -12.19
N GLN A 256 5.83 -10.11 -13.36
CA GLN A 256 6.39 -9.74 -14.67
C GLN A 256 5.76 -10.60 -15.77
N HIS A 257 5.20 -9.92 -16.77
CA HIS A 257 4.70 -10.44 -18.06
C HIS A 257 3.44 -11.33 -18.04
N CYS A 258 2.27 -10.71 -18.27
CA CYS A 258 1.23 -11.33 -19.09
C CYS A 258 0.28 -10.27 -19.71
N VAL A 259 0.80 -9.54 -20.71
CA VAL A 259 -0.06 -8.93 -21.74
C VAL A 259 0.52 -9.38 -23.07
N MET A 260 0.22 -10.62 -23.48
CA MET A 260 0.01 -11.02 -24.87
C MET A 260 -0.63 -12.41 -24.88
N SER A 261 -1.72 -12.54 -25.64
CA SER A 261 -2.29 -13.79 -26.16
C SER A 261 -3.23 -14.60 -25.25
N THR A 262 -4.54 -14.38 -25.36
CA THR A 262 -5.48 -15.25 -26.10
C THR A 262 -6.92 -14.95 -25.69
N GLY A 263 -7.79 -14.71 -26.67
CA GLY A 263 -9.21 -14.48 -26.45
C GLY A 263 -10.00 -15.79 -26.32
N ARG A 264 -10.98 -15.81 -25.42
CA ARG A 264 -12.40 -16.12 -25.69
C ARG A 264 -13.20 -16.27 -24.39
N SER A 265 -14.25 -15.45 -24.29
CA SER A 265 -15.56 -15.77 -23.71
C SER A 265 -15.63 -16.36 -22.29
N SER A 266 -15.36 -15.53 -21.28
CA SER A 266 -15.96 -15.63 -19.93
C SER A 266 -15.85 -14.32 -19.13
N GLY A 267 -15.73 -13.17 -19.82
CA GLY A 267 -15.11 -11.94 -19.29
C GLY A 267 -15.95 -10.99 -18.43
N LEU A 268 -17.08 -11.40 -17.85
CA LEU A 268 -17.89 -10.48 -17.00
C LEU A 268 -17.97 -10.93 -15.53
N ARG A 269 -18.20 -12.22 -15.25
CA ARG A 269 -18.27 -12.72 -13.86
C ARG A 269 -16.90 -12.93 -13.22
N THR A 270 -15.90 -13.38 -13.97
CA THR A 270 -14.52 -13.45 -13.49
C THR A 270 -13.97 -12.05 -13.26
N HIS A 271 -14.28 -11.07 -14.12
CA HIS A 271 -13.79 -9.71 -13.94
C HIS A 271 -14.33 -9.05 -12.66
N GLN A 272 -15.62 -9.25 -12.35
CA GLN A 272 -16.25 -8.75 -11.12
C GLN A 272 -15.67 -9.39 -9.85
N ILE A 273 -15.52 -10.72 -9.82
CA ILE A 273 -14.95 -11.44 -8.68
C ILE A 273 -13.47 -11.10 -8.49
N THR A 274 -12.73 -10.90 -9.58
CA THR A 274 -11.34 -10.45 -9.52
C THR A 274 -11.27 -9.00 -9.05
N GLN A 275 -12.17 -8.11 -9.47
CA GLN A 275 -12.25 -6.73 -8.98
C GLN A 275 -12.66 -6.63 -7.52
N ASP A 276 -13.56 -7.48 -7.02
CA ASP A 276 -13.98 -7.46 -5.61
C ASP A 276 -12.89 -8.02 -4.69
N LEU A 277 -12.23 -9.11 -5.10
CA LEU A 277 -11.04 -9.62 -4.42
C LEU A 277 -9.87 -8.65 -4.52
N TYR A 278 -9.70 -7.95 -5.65
CA TYR A 278 -8.71 -6.89 -5.83
C TYR A 278 -9.06 -5.67 -4.97
N HIS A 279 -10.32 -5.24 -4.87
CA HIS A 279 -10.74 -4.13 -4.01
C HIS A 279 -10.53 -4.43 -2.52
N HIS A 280 -10.92 -5.63 -2.07
CA HIS A 280 -10.72 -6.05 -0.68
C HIS A 280 -9.24 -6.28 -0.34
N SER A 281 -8.43 -6.90 -1.22
CA SER A 281 -6.97 -6.98 -1.01
C SER A 281 -6.28 -5.62 -1.14
N VAL A 282 -6.75 -4.72 -2.00
CA VAL A 282 -6.17 -3.39 -2.21
C VAL A 282 -6.40 -2.45 -1.02
N LEU A 283 -7.54 -2.55 -0.34
CA LEU A 283 -7.82 -1.78 0.90
C LEU A 283 -6.88 -2.16 2.05
N VAL A 284 -6.33 -3.35 1.98
CA VAL A 284 -5.89 -4.09 3.13
C VAL A 284 -4.37 -4.33 3.11
N VAL A 285 -3.80 -4.43 1.90
CA VAL A 285 -2.37 -4.71 1.65
C VAL A 285 -1.61 -3.46 1.20
N SER A 286 -2.32 -2.40 0.81
CA SER A 286 -1.72 -1.26 0.10
C SER A 286 -2.13 0.12 0.59
N CYS A 287 -3.07 0.22 1.54
CA CYS A 287 -3.03 1.30 2.52
C CYS A 287 -2.02 0.97 3.57
#